data_AF-A0A212JMM5-F1
#
_entry.id   AF-A0A212JMM5-F1
#
_cell.length_a   1.000
_cell.length_b   1.000
_cell.length_c   1.000
_cell.angle_alpha   90.00
_cell.angle_beta   90.00
_cell.angle_gamma   90.00
#
_symmetry.space_group_name_H-M   'P 1'
#
loop_
_entity.id
_entity.type
_entity.pdbx_description
1 polymer ?
#
loop_
_entity_poly.entity_id
_entity_poly.type
_entity_poly.pdbx_seq_one_letter_code
_entity_poly.pdbx_strand_id
1 'polypeptide(L)' 'MFGKIGIGQILIIFAVFVIFFGYRKLPELGKGLGKALREFRKSVGGEDEIDITPKAEEKKDESGKSGQ' A
#
# COMPACT_ATOMS: atom_id res chain seq x y z
N MET A 1 -6.95 -23.61 -25.95
CA MET A 1 -5.92 -22.59 -26.15
C MET A 1 -6.03 -21.42 -25.14
N PHE A 2 -6.39 -21.68 -23.86
CA PHE A 2 -6.61 -20.61 -22.86
C PHE A 2 -5.96 -20.90 -21.48
N GLY A 3 -5.11 -21.92 -21.36
CA GLY A 3 -4.50 -22.35 -20.09
C GLY A 3 -3.19 -21.66 -19.73
N LYS A 4 -2.83 -20.55 -20.39
CA LYS A 4 -1.53 -19.89 -20.22
C LYS A 4 -1.66 -18.39 -20.02
N ILE A 5 -2.61 -17.93 -19.20
CA ILE A 5 -2.46 -16.63 -18.54
C ILE A 5 -1.28 -16.76 -17.59
N GLY A 6 -0.09 -16.65 -18.16
CA GLY A 6 1.16 -16.68 -17.45
C GLY A 6 1.43 -15.32 -16.82
N ILE A 7 2.34 -15.30 -15.87
CA ILE A 7 2.83 -14.09 -15.21
C ILE A 7 3.19 -12.97 -16.21
N GLY A 8 3.73 -13.31 -17.39
CA GLY A 8 4.05 -12.34 -18.42
C GLY A 8 2.85 -11.55 -18.95
N GLN A 9 1.69 -12.20 -19.15
CA GLN A 9 0.48 -11.51 -19.63
C GLN A 9 -0.14 -10.64 -18.53
N ILE A 10 -0.12 -11.12 -17.29
CA ILE A 10 -0.58 -10.34 -16.12
C ILE A 10 0.28 -9.07 -15.98
N LEU A 11 1.60 -9.18 -16.16
CA LEU A 11 2.50 -8.02 -16.12
C LEU A 11 2.22 -7.00 -17.23
N ILE A 12 1.92 -7.46 -18.45
CA ILE A 12 1.55 -6.56 -19.56
C ILE A 12 0.27 -5.78 -19.23
N ILE A 13 -0.76 -6.46 -18.74
CA ILE A 13 -2.04 -5.82 -18.34
C ILE A 13 -1.79 -4.83 -17.20
N PHE A 14 -1.00 -5.23 -16.21
CA PHE A 14 -0.64 -4.38 -15.09
C PHE A 14 0.16 -3.15 -15.53
N ALA A 15 1.10 -3.28 -16.47
CA ALA A 15 1.86 -2.16 -17.02
C ALA A 15 0.94 -1.15 -17.70
N VAL A 16 -0.01 -1.62 -18.52
CA VAL A 16 -1.02 -0.76 -19.15
C VAL A 16 -1.88 -0.07 -18.08
N PHE A 17 -2.34 -0.81 -17.08
CA PHE A 17 -3.12 -0.26 -15.96
C PHE A 17 -2.36 0.85 -15.23
N VAL A 18 -1.07 0.65 -14.93
CA VAL A 18 -0.20 1.65 -14.30
C VAL A 18 -0.04 2.90 -15.15
N ILE A 19 -0.01 2.78 -16.48
CA ILE A 19 0.10 3.94 -17.37
C ILE A 19 -1.17 4.80 -17.32
N PHE A 20 -2.35 4.17 -17.30
CA PHE A 20 -3.63 4.90 -17.24
C PHE A 20 -3.95 5.45 -15.85
N PHE A 21 -3.74 4.66 -14.80
CA PHE A 21 -4.06 5.04 -13.42
C PHE A 21 -2.90 5.76 -12.70
N GLY A 22 -1.68 5.62 -13.19
CA GLY A 22 -0.46 6.14 -12.58
C GLY A 22 0.08 5.25 -11.46
N TYR A 23 1.40 5.10 -11.40
CA TYR A 23 2.10 4.28 -10.38
C TYR A 23 1.85 4.75 -8.93
N ARG A 24 1.52 6.02 -8.73
CA ARG A 24 1.20 6.61 -7.42
C ARG A 24 -0.11 6.11 -6.82
N LYS A 25 -1.08 5.68 -7.66
CA LYS A 25 -2.38 5.21 -7.19
C LYS A 25 -2.34 3.81 -6.58
N LEU A 26 -1.41 2.96 -7.01
CA LEU A 26 -1.23 1.60 -6.49
C LEU A 26 -0.94 1.53 -4.98
N PRO A 27 0.04 2.26 -4.43
CA PRO A 27 0.30 2.24 -2.99
C PRO A 27 -0.83 2.90 -2.19
N GLU A 28 -1.51 3.90 -2.76
CA GLU A 28 -2.67 4.56 -2.14
C GLU A 28 -3.84 3.57 -1.98
N LEU A 29 -4.17 2.85 -3.05
CA LEU A 29 -5.19 1.79 -3.06
C LEU A 29 -4.80 0.63 -2.13
N GLY A 30 -3.54 0.21 -2.15
CA GLY A 30 -3.03 -0.85 -1.29
C GLY A 30 -3.10 -0.51 0.20
N LYS A 31 -2.81 0.74 0.59
CA LYS A 31 -2.96 1.22 1.98
C LYS A 31 -4.42 1.16 2.44
N GLY A 32 -5.36 1.61 1.59
CA GLY A 32 -6.79 1.57 1.89
C GLY A 32 -7.33 0.14 2.01
N LEU A 33 -7.03 -0.71 1.02
CA LEU A 33 -7.43 -2.13 1.01
C LEU A 33 -6.77 -2.92 2.15
N GLY A 34 -5.50 -2.65 2.45
CA GLY A 34 -4.77 -3.30 3.54
C GLY A 34 -5.37 -2.95 4.91
N LYS A 35 -5.70 -1.68 5.14
CA LYS A 35 -6.38 -1.25 6.36
C LYS A 35 -7.76 -1.92 6.49
N ALA A 36 -8.56 -1.91 5.42
CA ALA A 36 -9.87 -2.54 5.41
C ALA A 36 -9.80 -4.06 5.63
N LEU A 37 -8.84 -4.75 4.98
CA LEU A 37 -8.64 -6.18 5.16
C LEU A 37 -8.15 -6.52 6.59
N ARG A 38 -7.30 -5.67 7.17
CA ARG A 38 -6.84 -5.82 8.55
C ARG A 38 -7.97 -5.66 9.55
N GLU A 39 -8.82 -4.65 9.38
CA GLU A 39 -10.01 -4.46 10.22
C GLU A 39 -11.04 -5.59 10.01
N PHE A 40 -11.27 -6.02 8.77
CA PHE A 40 -12.13 -7.17 8.44
C PHE A 40 -11.64 -8.46 9.10
N ARG A 41 -10.34 -8.76 9.03
CA ARG A 41 -9.77 -9.93 9.72
C ARG A 41 -9.88 -9.82 11.24
N LYS A 42 -9.65 -8.64 11.81
CA LYS A 42 -9.79 -8.40 13.25
C LYS A 42 -11.23 -8.62 13.75
N SER A 43 -12.22 -8.30 12.93
CA SER A 43 -13.64 -8.42 13.27
C SER A 43 -14.23 -9.81 12.96
N VAL A 44 -13.70 -10.52 11.96
CA VAL A 44 -14.15 -11.88 11.60
C VAL A 44 -13.43 -12.97 12.40
N GLY A 45 -12.17 -12.75 12.81
CA GLY A 45 -11.29 -13.76 13.40
C GLY A 45 -10.98 -13.58 14.89
N GLY A 46 -11.69 -12.69 15.59
CA GLY A 46 -11.60 -12.40 17.03
C GLY A 46 -10.38 -12.94 17.79
N GLU A 47 -9.36 -12.08 17.95
CA GLU A 47 -8.48 -11.91 19.12
C GLU A 47 -7.14 -11.26 18.70
N ASP A 48 -6.93 -10.04 19.21
CA ASP A 48 -5.66 -9.43 19.64
C ASP A 48 -4.40 -9.65 18.80
N GLU A 49 -4.33 -9.01 17.63
CA GLU A 49 -3.03 -8.71 17.02
C GLU A 49 -2.55 -7.34 17.54
N ILE A 50 -1.56 -7.37 18.44
CA ILE A 50 -0.84 -6.18 18.94
C ILE A 50 -0.35 -5.39 17.72
N ASP A 51 -0.79 -4.14 17.61
CA ASP A 51 -0.42 -3.26 16.50
C ASP A 51 1.04 -2.80 16.66
N ILE A 52 1.99 -3.64 16.25
CA ILE A 52 3.40 -3.26 16.04
C ILE A 52 3.51 -2.53 14.70
N THR A 53 2.72 -1.48 14.49
CA THR A 53 3.02 -0.50 13.44
C THR A 53 3.87 0.58 14.12
N PRO A 54 5.19 0.67 13.86
CA PRO A 54 5.94 1.83 14.29
C PRO A 54 5.27 3.04 13.64
N LYS A 55 4.68 3.88 14.50
CA LYS A 55 4.06 5.15 14.12
C LYS A 55 5.14 5.96 13.41
N ALA A 56 5.06 6.02 12.09
CA ALA A 56 5.88 6.92 11.30
C ALA A 56 5.41 8.36 11.57
N GLU A 57 5.74 8.87 12.75
CA GLU A 57 5.71 10.29 13.07
C GLU A 57 7.01 10.93 12.57
N GLU A 58 6.83 11.76 11.55
CA GLU A 58 7.40 13.10 11.39
C GLU A 58 8.91 13.33 11.62
N LYS A 59 9.60 13.75 10.54
CA LYS A 59 10.29 15.06 10.52
C LYS A 59 10.03 15.66 9.14
N LYS A 60 9.07 16.57 8.99
CA LYS A 60 9.24 18.03 9.14
C LYS A 60 10.59 18.52 8.58
N ASP A 61 10.49 19.06 7.37
CA ASP A 61 11.19 20.27 6.94
C ASP A 61 11.34 21.30 8.07
N GLU A 62 12.31 22.21 7.89
CA GLU A 62 12.68 23.37 8.72
C GLU A 62 13.94 23.22 9.59
N SER A 63 15.11 23.07 8.95
CA SER A 63 16.37 23.59 9.51
C SER A 63 16.59 25.03 9.04
N GLY A 64 15.81 25.95 9.61
CA GLY A 64 16.07 27.39 9.59
C GLY A 64 16.61 27.86 10.94
N LYS A 65 17.81 28.45 10.92
CA LYS A 65 18.26 29.56 11.78
C LYS A 65 18.29 29.38 13.32
N SER A 66 19.48 29.09 13.85
CA SER A 66 20.06 29.70 15.07
C SER A 66 21.50 29.15 15.18
N GLY A 67 22.56 29.94 15.27
CA GLY A 67 22.67 31.14 16.09
C GLY A 67 23.17 30.75 17.48
N GLN A 68 24.45 30.39 17.57
CA GLN A 68 25.37 30.60 18.70
C GLN A 68 26.75 30.06 18.31
#